data_AF-A0A9P4YP61-F1
#
_entry.id   AF-A0A9P4YP61-F1
#
_cell.length_a   1.000
_cell.length_b   1.000
_cell.length_c   1.000
_cell.angle_alpha   90.00
_cell.angle_beta   90.00
_cell.angle_gamma   90.00
#
_symmetry.space_group_name_H-M   'P 1'
#
loop_
_entity.id
_entity.type
_entity.pdbx_description
1 polymer ?
#
loop_
_entity_poly.entity_id
_entity_poly.type
_entity_poly.pdbx_seq_one_letter_code
_entity_poly.pdbx_strand_id
1 'polypeptide(L)' 'MANAPHGGTLKDLFARDAPRSAELLAQAESLPTITLTERHLCDLELILNGGFSPLEGFMTQKDYDRYVSKNFLFLS' A
#
# COMPACT_ATOMS: atom_id res chain seq x y z
N MET A 1 1.87 14.39 -21.10
CA MET A 1 2.75 13.25 -20.78
C MET A 1 2.56 12.95 -19.30
N ALA A 2 2.49 11.68 -18.90
CA ALA A 2 2.40 11.32 -17.48
C ALA A 2 3.76 11.48 -16.80
N ASN A 3 3.78 11.84 -15.52
CA ASN A 3 5.01 11.89 -14.71
C ASN A 3 5.42 10.48 -14.26
N ALA A 4 6.72 10.29 -13.99
CA ALA A 4 7.21 9.06 -13.40
C ALA A 4 6.63 8.87 -11.98
N PRO A 5 6.30 7.62 -11.56
CA PRO A 5 5.86 7.34 -10.20
C PRO A 5 6.91 7.77 -9.17
N HIS A 6 6.45 8.16 -7.97
CA HIS A 6 7.36 8.46 -6.87
C HIS A 6 8.15 7.20 -6.48
N GLY A 7 9.48 7.33 -6.35
CA GLY A 7 10.40 6.18 -6.21
C GLY A 7 10.72 5.44 -7.52
N GLY A 8 10.23 5.91 -8.67
CA GLY A 8 10.58 5.41 -10.01
C GLY A 8 9.78 4.19 -10.47
N THR A 9 8.98 3.57 -9.61
CA THR A 9 8.17 2.39 -9.96
C THR A 9 6.80 2.49 -9.31
N LEU A 10 5.75 2.29 -10.10
CA LEU A 10 4.38 2.22 -9.59
C LEU A 10 4.17 0.88 -8.89
N LYS A 11 3.73 0.93 -7.63
CA LYS A 11 3.38 -0.22 -6.82
C LYS A 11 1.90 -0.57 -6.99
N ASP A 12 1.53 -1.00 -8.19
CA ASP A 12 0.19 -1.54 -8.44
C ASP A 12 0.10 -2.97 -7.91
N LEU A 13 -0.47 -3.11 -6.70
CA LEU A 13 -0.56 -4.38 -5.99
C LEU A 13 -1.68 -5.26 -6.55
N PHE A 14 -2.74 -4.65 -7.09
CA PHE A 14 -3.78 -5.40 -7.81
C PHE A 14 -3.20 -6.08 -9.05
N ALA A 15 -2.43 -5.37 -9.88
CA ALA A 15 -1.80 -5.95 -11.06
C ALA A 15 -0.74 -6.99 -10.68
N ARG A 16 0.05 -6.74 -9.64
CA ARG A 16 1.05 -7.69 -9.11
C ARG A 16 0.40 -9.01 -8.69
N ASP A 17 -0.70 -8.94 -7.95
CA ASP A 17 -1.33 -10.10 -7.31
C ASP A 17 -2.46 -10.73 -8.13
N ALA A 18 -2.86 -10.11 -9.25
CA ALA A 18 -3.90 -10.63 -10.14
C ALA A 18 -3.74 -12.13 -10.49
N PRO A 19 -2.54 -12.65 -10.83
CA PRO A 19 -2.35 -14.07 -11.12
C PRO A 19 -2.61 -15.00 -9.93
N ARG A 20 -2.53 -14.49 -8.70
CA ARG A 20 -2.69 -15.23 -7.44
C ARG A 20 -4.00 -14.92 -6.72
N SER A 21 -4.88 -14.12 -7.32
CA SER A 21 -6.13 -13.65 -6.72
C SER A 21 -6.97 -14.77 -6.09
N ALA A 22 -7.17 -15.90 -6.80
CA ALA A 22 -7.94 -17.03 -6.29
C ALA A 22 -7.30 -17.71 -5.07
N GLU A 23 -5.96 -17.86 -5.06
CA GLU A 23 -5.20 -18.41 -3.94
C GLU A 23 -5.31 -17.50 -2.71
N LEU A 24 -5.15 -16.19 -2.91
CA LEU A 24 -5.21 -15.19 -1.85
C LEU A 24 -6.61 -15.09 -1.23
N LEU A 25 -7.66 -15.16 -2.05
CA LEU A 25 -9.05 -15.18 -1.56
C LEU A 25 -9.31 -16.41 -0.68
N ALA A 26 -8.89 -17.60 -1.12
CA ALA A 26 -9.04 -18.82 -0.33
C ALA A 26 -8.26 -18.77 0.99
N GLN A 27 -7.05 -18.20 0.99
CA GLN A 27 -6.28 -18.01 2.22
C GLN A 27 -6.93 -17.00 3.16
N ALA A 28 -7.46 -15.88 2.63
CA ALA A 28 -8.07 -14.82 3.41
C ALA A 28 -9.26 -15.30 4.26
N GLU A 29 -10.03 -16.28 3.77
CA GLU A 29 -11.15 -16.89 4.53
C GLU A 29 -10.72 -17.57 5.84
N SER A 30 -9.47 -18.05 5.89
CA SER A 30 -8.93 -18.76 7.06
C SER A 30 -8.27 -17.84 8.09
N LEU A 31 -8.00 -16.59 7.73
CA LEU A 31 -7.21 -15.66 8.54
C LEU A 31 -8.09 -14.85 9.51
N PRO A 32 -7.55 -14.43 10.66
CA PRO A 32 -8.22 -13.47 11.52
C PRO A 32 -8.55 -12.19 10.76
N THR A 33 -9.82 -11.80 10.78
CA THR A 33 -10.29 -10.59 10.10
C THR A 33 -10.17 -9.38 11.02
N ILE A 34 -9.72 -8.26 10.46
CA ILE A 34 -9.68 -6.96 11.13
C ILE A 34 -10.54 -6.00 10.33
N THR A 35 -11.61 -5.48 10.95
CA THR A 35 -12.46 -4.46 10.31
C THR A 35 -11.73 -3.12 10.31
N LEU A 36 -11.51 -2.57 9.12
CA LEU A 36 -10.86 -1.28 8.95
C LEU A 36 -11.86 -0.13 9.15
N THR A 37 -11.35 1.01 9.62
CA THR A 37 -12.12 2.26 9.65
C THR A 37 -12.20 2.86 8.25
N GLU A 38 -13.09 3.82 8.02
CA GLU A 38 -13.22 4.52 6.73
C GLU A 38 -11.89 5.13 6.27
N ARG A 39 -11.16 5.78 7.19
CA ARG A 39 -9.85 6.35 6.86
C ARG A 39 -8.84 5.28 6.43
N HIS A 40 -8.79 4.16 7.16
CA HIS A 40 -7.88 3.06 6.82
C HIS A 40 -8.25 2.41 5.49
N LEU A 41 -9.53 2.40 5.11
CA LEU A 41 -9.97 1.92 3.79
C LEU A 41 -9.47 2.84 2.67
N CYS A 42 -9.58 4.16 2.82
CA CYS A 42 -9.02 5.12 1.86
C CYS A 42 -7.50 4.94 1.71
N ASP A 43 -6.78 4.79 2.83
CA ASP A 43 -5.34 4.57 2.81
C ASP A 43 -5.00 3.23 2.12
N LEU A 44 -5.76 2.16 2.41
CA LEU A 44 -5.59 0.86 1.78
C LEU A 44 -5.80 0.94 0.26
N GLU A 45 -6.82 1.66 -0.21
CA GLU A 45 -7.08 1.84 -1.64
C GLU A 45 -5.89 2.49 -2.35
N LEU A 46 -5.35 3.57 -1.78
CA LEU A 46 -4.19 4.28 -2.33
C LEU A 46 -2.90 3.46 -2.28
N ILE A 47 -2.77 2.54 -1.32
CA ILE A 47 -1.65 1.59 -1.28
C ILE A 47 -1.81 0.54 -2.38
N LEU A 48 -3.00 -0.06 -2.51
CA LEU A 48 -3.23 -1.18 -3.43
C LEU A 48 -3.16 -0.75 -4.90
N ASN A 49 -3.62 0.46 -5.24
CA ASN A 49 -3.56 0.99 -6.61
C ASN A 49 -2.23 1.69 -6.95
N GLY A 50 -1.30 1.80 -5.99
CA GLY A 50 0.00 2.43 -6.17
C GLY A 50 0.02 3.95 -6.06
N GLY A 51 -1.08 4.60 -5.66
CA GLY A 51 -1.12 6.04 -5.37
C GLY A 51 -0.15 6.48 -4.27
N PHE A 52 0.23 5.58 -3.36
CA PHE A 52 1.26 5.80 -2.32
C PHE A 52 2.62 5.19 -2.65
N SER A 53 2.91 4.87 -3.92
CA SER A 53 4.25 4.42 -4.33
C SER A 53 5.32 5.37 -3.77
N PRO A 54 6.40 4.86 -3.14
CA PRO A 54 6.89 3.48 -3.15
C PRO A 54 6.32 2.55 -2.07
N LEU A 55 5.35 3.01 -1.27
CA LEU A 55 4.76 2.22 -0.21
C LEU A 55 3.97 1.03 -0.77
N GLU A 56 4.10 -0.14 -0.13
CA GLU A 56 3.43 -1.38 -0.53
C GLU A 56 2.69 -2.07 0.63
N GLY A 57 2.44 -1.33 1.72
CA GLY A 57 1.71 -1.79 2.90
C GLY A 57 1.63 -0.68 3.96
N PHE A 58 0.92 -0.93 5.06
CA PHE A 58 0.93 0.01 6.19
C PHE A 58 2.33 0.15 6.78
N MET A 59 2.67 1.35 7.23
CA MET A 59 4.00 1.64 7.76
C MET A 59 4.28 0.86 9.04
N THR A 60 5.50 0.32 9.14
CA THR A 60 6.00 -0.13 10.43
C THR A 60 6.39 1.07 11.28
N GLN A 61 6.55 0.86 12.60
CA GLN A 61 7.02 1.92 13.49
C GLN A 61 8.35 2.51 13.01
N LYS A 62 9.28 1.68 12.53
CA LYS A 62 10.59 2.16 12.02
C LYS A 62 10.43 3.07 10.80
N ASP A 63 9.53 2.71 9.89
CA ASP A 63 9.26 3.52 8.70
C ASP A 63 8.63 4.84 9.12
N TYR A 64 7.62 4.79 9.99
CA TYR A 64 6.96 5.96 10.53
C TYR A 64 7.94 6.91 11.22
N ASP A 65 8.76 6.41 12.14
CA ASP A 65 9.75 7.19 12.88
C ASP A 65 10.77 7.84 11.94
N ARG A 66 11.19 7.13 10.89
CA ARG A 66 12.07 7.68 9.86
C ARG A 66 11.41 8.81 9.06
N TYR A 67 10.13 8.67 8.71
CA TYR A 67 9.40 9.71 7.97
C TYR A 67 9.19 10.97 8.81
N VAL A 68 8.73 10.80 10.06
CA VAL A 68 8.49 11.90 10.98
C VAL A 68 9.78 12.61 11.37
N SER A 69 10.85 11.87 11.67
CA SER A 69 12.13 12.47 12.09
C SER A 69 12.87 13.21 10.97
N LYS A 70 12.68 12.80 9.71
CA LYS A 70 13.41 13.37 8.56
C LYS A 70 12.58 14.31 7.70
N ASN A 71 11.34 14.60 8.08
CA ASN A 71 10.44 15.49 7.35
C ASN A 71 10.29 15.08 5.86
N PHE A 72 10.35 13.78 5.56
CA PHE A 72 10.12 13.29 4.21
C PHE A 72 8.64 13.51 3.88
N LEU A 73 8.38 14.33 2.86
CA LEU A 73 7.03 14.46 2.33
C LEU A 73 6.72 13.16 1.59
N PHE A 74 5.63 12.50 1.95
CA PHE A 74 5.13 11.26 1.36
C PHE A 74 4.87 11.33 -0.16
N LEU A 75 4.93 12.55 -0.72
CA LEU A 75 4.47 12.90 -2.06
C LEU A 75 5.48 13.75 -2.86
N SER A 76 6.74 13.88 -2.42
CA SER A 76 7.76 14.70 -3.11
C SER A 76 8.66 13.88 -4.02
#